data_AF-A0A4R6WXA5-F1
#
_entry.id   AF-A0A4R6WXA5-F1
#
_cell.length_a   1.000
_cell.length_b   1.000
_cell.length_c   1.000
_cell.angle_alpha   90.00
_cell.angle_beta   90.00
_cell.angle_gamma   90.00
#
_symmetry.space_group_name_H-M   'P 1'
#
loop_
_entity.id
_entity.type
_entity.pdbx_description
1 polymer ?
#
loop_
_entity_poly.entity_id
_entity_poly.type
_entity_poly.pdbx_seq_one_letter_code
_entity_poly.pdbx_strand_id
1 'polypeptide(L)'
;MPETQTKAPSFESRIPEGDNRQRQVCSDCGFIAYENPKVVVGAVVTLGARILLCRRAINPRAGFWTLPAGYMELGETAEAGAMREAWEEARAKIAIDRLLGAYTIPRLSQVQLIYRARLIDPAISAGPESLAVGLFDWAEIPWDELAFPSVRWALGHFDQVRGLDEFAAFSNPADETGNLLTGDH
;
A
#
# COMPACT_ATOMS: atom_id res chain seq x y z
N MET A 1 -16.42 -46.22 3.68
CA MET A 1 -16.78 -44.97 4.39
C MET A 1 -17.41 -44.07 3.35
N PRO A 2 -18.69 -43.66 3.46
CA PRO A 2 -19.27 -42.79 2.45
C PRO A 2 -18.62 -41.41 2.57
N GLU A 3 -18.13 -40.87 1.46
CA GLU A 3 -17.64 -39.51 1.37
C GLU A 3 -18.81 -38.56 1.66
N THR A 4 -18.76 -37.85 2.78
CA THR A 4 -19.63 -36.70 3.02
C THR A 4 -19.33 -35.66 1.95
N GLN A 5 -20.18 -35.56 0.94
CA GLN A 5 -20.17 -34.41 0.02
C GLN A 5 -20.54 -33.17 0.82
N THR A 6 -19.55 -32.39 1.19
CA THR A 6 -19.76 -31.07 1.80
C THR A 6 -20.34 -30.16 0.73
N LYS A 7 -21.66 -29.91 0.77
CA LYS A 7 -22.30 -28.88 -0.06
C LYS A 7 -21.62 -27.54 0.23
N ALA A 8 -21.15 -26.86 -0.81
CA ALA A 8 -20.61 -25.51 -0.64
C ALA A 8 -21.72 -24.59 -0.08
N PRO A 9 -21.43 -23.76 0.93
CA PRO A 9 -22.41 -22.82 1.47
C PRO A 9 -22.89 -21.86 0.38
N SER A 10 -24.20 -21.66 0.29
CA SER A 10 -24.80 -20.67 -0.62
C SER A 10 -24.86 -19.31 0.05
N PHE A 11 -24.48 -18.25 -0.67
CA PHE A 11 -24.56 -16.86 -0.17
C PHE A 11 -25.56 -16.04 -0.99
N GLU A 12 -26.30 -15.18 -0.30
CA GLU A 12 -27.20 -14.20 -0.89
C GLU A 12 -26.88 -12.79 -0.39
N SER A 13 -27.03 -11.79 -1.27
CA SER A 13 -26.93 -10.39 -0.89
C SER A 13 -28.24 -9.91 -0.29
N ARG A 14 -28.25 -9.62 1.02
CA ARG A 14 -29.42 -9.04 1.73
C ARG A 14 -28.98 -8.10 2.84
N ILE A 15 -29.94 -7.36 3.41
CA ILE A 15 -29.73 -6.57 4.63
C ILE A 15 -30.16 -7.46 5.82
N PRO A 16 -29.23 -7.90 6.69
CA PRO A 16 -29.57 -8.64 7.90
C PRO A 16 -30.47 -7.83 8.84
N GLU A 17 -31.26 -8.52 9.67
CA GLU A 17 -32.02 -7.88 10.73
C GLU A 17 -31.09 -7.11 11.69
N GLY A 18 -31.38 -5.83 11.91
CA GLY A 18 -30.55 -4.94 12.73
C GLY A 18 -29.34 -4.32 12.02
N ASP A 19 -29.08 -4.63 10.74
CA ASP A 19 -28.07 -3.96 9.91
C ASP A 19 -28.74 -2.90 9.00
N ASN A 20 -27.94 -1.97 8.47
CA ASN A 20 -28.36 -0.95 7.51
C ASN A 20 -27.63 -1.07 6.16
N ARG A 21 -26.87 -2.15 5.94
CA ARG A 21 -26.09 -2.38 4.72
C ARG A 21 -26.34 -3.77 4.14
N GLN A 22 -26.16 -3.88 2.82
CA GLN A 22 -26.13 -5.17 2.15
C GLN A 22 -24.88 -5.95 2.55
N ARG A 23 -25.07 -7.24 2.81
CA ARG A 23 -24.03 -8.19 3.19
C ARG A 23 -24.22 -9.49 2.41
N GLN A 24 -23.12 -10.21 2.22
CA GLN A 24 -23.17 -11.61 1.82
C GLN A 24 -23.57 -12.44 3.05
N VAL A 25 -24.76 -13.04 3.02
CA VAL A 25 -25.30 -13.86 4.10
C VAL A 25 -25.46 -15.29 3.62
N CYS A 26 -24.95 -16.25 4.38
CA CYS A 26 -25.13 -17.67 4.11
C CYS A 26 -26.62 -18.03 4.21
N SER A 27 -27.21 -18.52 3.13
CA SER A 27 -28.63 -18.90 3.08
C SER A 27 -28.92 -20.14 3.93
N ASP A 28 -27.91 -20.96 4.26
CA ASP A 28 -28.09 -22.19 5.04
C ASP A 28 -28.05 -21.96 6.56
N CYS A 29 -27.22 -21.02 7.07
CA CYS A 29 -27.02 -20.83 8.51
C CYS A 29 -27.08 -19.37 9.01
N GLY A 30 -27.25 -18.40 8.11
CA GLY A 30 -27.31 -16.97 8.47
C GLY A 30 -25.96 -16.31 8.76
N PHE A 31 -24.84 -17.01 8.59
CA PHE A 31 -23.50 -16.44 8.74
C PHE A 31 -23.28 -15.24 7.81
N ILE A 32 -22.74 -14.14 8.33
CA ILE A 32 -22.44 -12.92 7.56
C ILE A 32 -20.96 -12.94 7.15
N ALA A 33 -20.70 -13.04 5.85
CA ALA A 33 -19.36 -12.89 5.28
C ALA A 33 -19.07 -11.39 5.06
N TYR A 34 -18.34 -10.79 5.99
CA TYR A 34 -17.93 -9.40 5.88
C TYR A 34 -16.87 -9.20 4.79
N GLU A 35 -17.13 -8.24 3.90
CA GLU A 35 -16.10 -7.68 3.04
C GLU A 35 -15.28 -6.66 3.83
N ASN A 36 -14.00 -6.95 4.00
CA ASN A 36 -13.09 -6.13 4.81
C ASN A 36 -12.21 -5.26 3.91
N PRO A 37 -11.82 -4.05 4.36
CA PRO A 37 -10.79 -3.27 3.69
C PRO A 37 -9.48 -4.06 3.56
N LYS A 38 -8.76 -3.84 2.46
CA LYS A 38 -7.44 -4.41 2.23
C LYS A 38 -6.37 -3.53 2.85
N VAL A 39 -5.34 -4.15 3.42
CA VAL A 39 -4.16 -3.44 3.91
C VAL A 39 -3.08 -3.46 2.84
N VAL A 40 -2.53 -2.29 2.52
CA VAL A 40 -1.36 -2.11 1.68
C VAL A 40 -0.22 -1.64 2.57
N VAL A 41 0.98 -2.18 2.38
CA VAL A 41 2.18 -1.86 3.14
C VAL A 41 3.26 -1.41 2.19
N GLY A 42 4.06 -0.43 2.60
CA GLY A 42 5.15 0.08 1.76
C GLY A 42 6.06 1.01 2.53
N ALA A 43 7.03 1.62 1.84
CA ALA A 43 7.99 2.48 2.50
C ALA A 43 8.50 3.63 1.63
N VAL A 44 8.75 4.78 2.27
CA VAL A 44 9.70 5.79 1.77
C VAL A 44 11.10 5.33 2.18
N VAL A 45 11.86 4.83 1.20
CA VAL A 45 13.18 4.23 1.42
C VAL A 45 14.27 5.20 1.01
N THR A 46 15.22 5.49 1.91
CA THR A 46 16.33 6.40 1.66
C THR A 46 17.68 5.71 1.50
N LEU A 47 18.55 6.32 0.70
CA LEU A 47 20.00 6.10 0.73
C LEU A 47 20.71 7.47 0.76
N GLY A 48 21.17 7.86 1.95
CA GLY A 48 21.59 9.24 2.20
C GLY A 48 20.40 10.18 2.00
N ALA A 49 20.57 11.17 1.11
CA ALA A 49 19.51 12.14 0.78
C ALA A 49 18.56 11.70 -0.34
N ARG A 50 18.88 10.59 -1.03
CA ARG A 50 18.12 10.09 -2.18
C ARG A 50 17.00 9.14 -1.77
N ILE A 51 15.92 9.15 -2.53
CA ILE A 51 14.72 8.34 -2.30
C ILE A 51 14.58 7.30 -3.41
N LEU A 52 14.32 6.05 -3.03
CA LEU A 52 14.03 4.96 -3.95
C LEU A 52 12.60 5.09 -4.49
N LEU A 53 12.48 5.07 -5.82
CA LEU A 53 11.21 4.94 -6.53
C LEU A 53 11.25 3.77 -7.50
N CYS A 54 10.08 3.18 -7.74
CA CYS A 54 9.84 2.06 -8.65
C CYS A 54 8.92 2.51 -9.78
N ARG A 55 9.28 2.24 -11.04
CA ARG A 55 8.43 2.54 -12.20
C ARG A 55 7.57 1.32 -12.51
N ARG A 56 6.25 1.44 -12.35
CA ARG A 56 5.30 0.31 -12.39
C ARG A 56 5.26 -0.38 -13.75
N ALA A 57 5.31 -1.71 -13.77
CA ALA A 57 5.07 -2.52 -14.98
C ALA A 57 3.60 -2.95 -15.13
N ILE A 58 2.81 -2.83 -14.07
CA ILE A 58 1.44 -3.34 -14.00
C ILE A 58 0.41 -2.23 -13.80
N ASN A 59 -0.83 -2.51 -14.24
CA ASN A 59 -1.95 -1.60 -14.05
C ASN A 59 -2.50 -1.64 -12.61
N PRO A 60 -3.15 -0.56 -12.14
CA PRO A 60 -3.33 0.72 -12.84
C PRO A 60 -2.02 1.53 -12.93
N ARG A 61 -1.98 2.50 -13.85
CA ARG A 61 -0.88 3.47 -13.99
C ARG A 61 0.49 2.83 -14.28
N ALA A 62 0.52 1.80 -15.15
CA ALA A 62 1.78 1.29 -15.68
C ALA A 62 2.59 2.43 -16.33
N GLY A 63 3.91 2.44 -16.14
CA GLY A 63 4.81 3.50 -16.61
C GLY A 63 4.98 4.69 -15.65
N PHE A 64 4.19 4.79 -14.58
CA PHE A 64 4.34 5.82 -13.54
C PHE A 64 5.23 5.34 -12.38
N TRP A 65 5.82 6.28 -11.66
CA TRP A 65 6.68 6.05 -10.49
C TRP A 65 5.86 5.94 -9.20
N THR A 66 6.28 5.06 -8.30
CA THR A 66 5.66 4.82 -7.00
C THR A 66 6.72 4.51 -5.94
N LEU A 67 6.32 4.54 -4.67
CA LEU A 67 7.06 3.88 -3.58
C LEU A 67 6.92 2.37 -3.69
N PRO A 68 7.91 1.59 -3.21
CA PRO A 68 7.74 0.16 -3.04
C PRO A 68 6.59 -0.12 -2.07
N ALA A 69 5.51 -0.73 -2.58
CA ALA A 69 4.31 -0.99 -1.81
C ALA A 69 3.38 -2.00 -2.48
N GLY A 70 2.79 -2.88 -1.68
CA GLY A 70 1.80 -3.87 -2.15
C GLY A 70 0.94 -4.40 -1.02
N TYR A 71 0.14 -5.43 -1.29
CA TYR A 71 -0.80 -5.95 -0.31
C TYR A 71 -0.07 -6.64 0.84
N MET A 72 -0.58 -6.43 2.06
CA MET A 72 -0.15 -7.22 3.19
C MET A 72 -0.71 -8.64 3.06
N GLU A 73 0.17 -9.63 3.16
CA GLU A 73 -0.19 -11.04 3.06
C GLU A 73 -0.66 -11.62 4.40
N LEU A 74 -1.31 -12.77 4.35
CA LEU A 74 -1.71 -13.49 5.56
C LEU A 74 -0.48 -14.09 6.26
N GLY A 75 -0.38 -13.85 7.57
CA GLY A 75 0.67 -14.44 8.40
C GLY A 75 1.98 -13.66 8.45
N GLU A 76 2.05 -12.45 7.87
CA GLU A 76 3.18 -11.53 8.04
C GLU A 76 2.83 -10.34 8.95
N THR A 77 3.85 -9.62 9.44
CA THR A 77 3.65 -8.29 10.04
C THR A 77 3.64 -7.22 8.95
N ALA A 78 3.11 -6.03 9.25
CA ALA A 78 3.08 -4.95 8.28
C ALA A 78 4.49 -4.48 7.86
N GLU A 79 5.45 -4.48 8.80
CA GLU A 79 6.86 -4.22 8.53
C GLU A 79 7.47 -5.28 7.61
N ALA A 80 7.17 -6.56 7.87
CA ALA A 80 7.68 -7.66 7.07
C ALA A 80 7.15 -7.60 5.63
N GLY A 81 5.87 -7.26 5.46
CA GLY A 81 5.29 -7.02 4.14
C GLY A 81 5.93 -5.84 3.43
N ALA A 82 6.15 -4.70 4.10
CA ALA A 82 6.86 -3.57 3.49
C ALA A 82 8.29 -3.92 3.05
N MET A 83 9.00 -4.75 3.83
CA MET A 83 10.33 -5.28 3.47
C MET A 83 10.27 -6.25 2.29
N ARG A 84 9.27 -7.13 2.25
CA ARG A 84 9.02 -8.07 1.14
C ARG A 84 8.76 -7.30 -0.16
N GLU A 85 7.85 -6.33 -0.14
CA GLU A 85 7.49 -5.52 -1.31
C GLU A 85 8.70 -4.75 -1.86
N ALA A 86 9.50 -4.13 -0.98
CA ALA A 86 10.74 -3.47 -1.39
C ALA A 86 11.74 -4.45 -2.06
N TRP A 87 11.80 -5.69 -1.58
CA TRP A 87 12.62 -6.72 -2.22
C TRP A 87 12.03 -7.24 -3.53
N GLU A 88 10.71 -7.41 -3.62
CA GLU A 88 10.02 -7.92 -4.80
C GLU A 88 10.05 -6.93 -5.96
N GLU A 89 9.83 -5.64 -5.69
CA GLU A 89 9.77 -4.61 -6.71
C GLU A 89 11.15 -4.03 -7.07
N ALA A 90 12.07 -3.93 -6.11
CA ALA A 90 13.33 -3.21 -6.29
C ALA A 90 14.59 -3.97 -5.88
N ARG A 91 14.47 -5.23 -5.45
CA ARG A 91 15.58 -6.00 -4.84
C ARG A 91 16.27 -5.20 -3.72
N ALA A 92 15.51 -4.32 -3.07
CA ALA A 92 16.01 -3.40 -2.07
C ALA A 92 15.96 -4.07 -0.70
N LYS A 93 17.12 -4.21 -0.06
CA LYS A 93 17.19 -4.64 1.34
C LYS A 93 17.06 -3.41 2.23
N ILE A 94 15.95 -3.32 2.96
CA ILE A 94 15.63 -2.15 3.77
C ILE A 94 15.61 -2.48 5.26
N ALA A 95 15.94 -1.49 6.07
CA ALA A 95 15.67 -1.49 7.51
C ALA A 95 14.53 -0.50 7.78
N ILE A 96 13.44 -1.00 8.34
CA ILE A 96 12.32 -0.18 8.82
C ILE A 96 12.79 0.60 10.05
N ASP A 97 12.48 1.89 10.07
CA ASP A 97 12.68 2.75 11.24
C ASP A 97 11.37 2.87 12.02
N ARG A 98 10.34 3.44 11.40
CA ARG A 98 9.01 3.62 12.02
C ARG A 98 7.92 3.86 11.01
N LEU A 99 6.66 3.77 11.46
CA LEU A 99 5.50 4.13 10.67
C LEU A 99 5.56 5.62 10.32
N LEU A 100 5.56 5.94 9.03
CA LEU A 100 5.48 7.30 8.54
C LEU A 100 4.03 7.79 8.55
N GLY A 101 3.11 6.99 8.00
CA GLY A 101 1.70 7.36 7.96
C GLY A 101 0.77 6.20 7.69
N ALA A 102 -0.47 6.36 8.14
CA ALA A 102 -1.59 5.49 7.85
C ALA A 102 -2.62 6.26 7.01
N TYR A 103 -2.70 5.92 5.73
CA TYR A 103 -3.59 6.58 4.78
C TYR A 103 -4.81 5.70 4.49
N THR A 104 -5.96 6.33 4.30
CA THR A 104 -7.20 5.65 3.94
C THR A 104 -7.65 6.06 2.55
N ILE A 105 -7.97 5.07 1.70
CA ILE A 105 -8.46 5.29 0.33
C ILE A 105 -9.84 4.62 0.21
N PRO A 106 -10.92 5.30 0.65
CA PRO A 106 -12.25 4.69 0.78
C PRO A 106 -12.80 4.12 -0.54
N ARG A 107 -12.54 4.80 -1.67
CA ARG A 107 -12.98 4.33 -3.00
C ARG A 107 -12.43 2.95 -3.37
N LEU A 108 -11.24 2.61 -2.87
CA LEU A 108 -10.60 1.31 -3.08
C LEU A 108 -10.78 0.35 -1.90
N SER A 109 -11.46 0.80 -0.83
CA SER A 109 -11.53 0.09 0.45
C SER A 109 -10.14 -0.33 0.95
N GLN A 110 -9.20 0.61 0.98
CA GLN A 110 -7.82 0.36 1.39
C GLN A 110 -7.38 1.20 2.59
N VAL A 111 -6.56 0.57 3.43
CA VAL A 111 -5.70 1.25 4.42
C VAL A 111 -4.26 1.03 3.98
N GLN A 112 -3.48 2.10 3.81
CA GLN A 112 -2.09 2.05 3.39
C GLN A 112 -1.19 2.44 4.56
N LEU A 113 -0.35 1.52 5.01
CA LEU A 113 0.66 1.76 6.04
C LEU A 113 2.01 1.98 5.35
N ILE A 114 2.49 3.23 5.37
CA ILE A 114 3.75 3.60 4.75
C ILE A 114 4.77 3.85 5.85
N TYR A 115 5.93 3.21 5.74
CA TYR A 115 7.02 3.31 6.71
C TYR A 115 8.11 4.26 6.23
N ARG A 116 8.84 4.87 7.18
CA ARG A 116 10.16 5.43 6.93
C ARG A 116 11.18 4.29 7.02
N ALA A 117 12.01 4.15 6.00
CA ALA A 117 13.01 3.10 5.94
C ALA A 117 14.31 3.60 5.29
N ARG A 118 15.39 2.85 5.50
CA ARG A 118 16.68 3.10 4.86
C ARG A 118 17.18 1.85 4.15
N LEU A 119 17.88 2.03 3.03
CA LEU A 119 18.62 0.94 2.40
C LEU A 119 19.75 0.47 3.32
N ILE A 120 19.89 -0.84 3.43
CA ILE A 120 20.99 -1.51 4.14
C ILE A 120 22.21 -1.66 3.19
N ASP A 121 21.94 -1.78 1.89
CA ASP A 121 22.91 -1.94 0.81
C ASP A 121 22.49 -1.04 -0.37
N PRO A 122 23.41 -0.31 -1.03
CA PRO A 122 23.09 0.48 -2.23
C PRO A 122 22.60 -0.34 -3.43
N ALA A 123 22.77 -1.66 -3.45
CA ALA A 123 22.33 -2.49 -4.57
C ALA A 123 20.80 -2.50 -4.71
N ILE A 124 20.32 -2.07 -5.87
CA ILE A 124 18.91 -2.11 -6.29
C ILE A 124 18.82 -2.58 -7.74
N SER A 125 17.71 -3.23 -8.07
CA SER A 125 17.39 -3.61 -9.45
C SER A 125 15.90 -3.87 -9.59
N ALA A 126 15.32 -3.54 -10.74
CA ALA A 126 13.90 -3.78 -10.97
C ALA A 126 13.55 -5.27 -10.85
N GLY A 127 12.51 -5.57 -10.06
CA GLY A 127 11.89 -6.88 -10.02
C GLY A 127 10.79 -7.03 -11.08
N PRO A 128 10.06 -8.16 -11.09
CA PRO A 128 9.09 -8.50 -12.14
C PRO A 128 7.97 -7.45 -12.32
N GLU A 129 7.62 -6.73 -11.25
CA GLU A 129 6.53 -5.74 -11.26
C GLU A 129 7.00 -4.31 -11.55
N SER A 130 8.31 -4.12 -11.75
CA SER A 130 8.92 -2.83 -12.05
C SER A 130 9.60 -2.81 -13.41
N LEU A 131 9.34 -1.77 -14.21
CA LEU A 131 10.05 -1.48 -15.45
C LEU A 131 11.44 -0.90 -15.18
N ALA A 132 11.56 -0.14 -14.10
CA ALA A 132 12.79 0.53 -13.68
C ALA A 132 12.75 0.82 -12.18
N VAL A 133 13.92 1.02 -11.59
CA VAL A 133 14.07 1.57 -10.24
C VAL A 133 15.11 2.67 -10.28
N GLY A 134 14.98 3.66 -9.40
CA GLY A 134 15.90 4.79 -9.35
C GLY A 134 16.00 5.38 -7.95
N LEU A 135 17.17 5.95 -7.66
CA LEU A 135 17.43 6.75 -6.47
C LEU A 135 17.43 8.22 -6.89
N PHE A 136 16.45 8.98 -6.43
CA PHE A 136 16.22 10.36 -6.84
C PHE A 136 16.59 11.31 -5.71
N ASP A 137 17.34 12.38 -6.02
CA ASP A 137 17.36 13.53 -5.14
C ASP A 137 15.98 14.19 -5.11
N TRP A 138 15.66 14.90 -4.03
CA TRP A 138 14.32 15.48 -3.83
C TRP A 138 13.85 16.37 -5.00
N ALA A 139 14.78 17.17 -5.54
CA ALA A 139 14.52 18.05 -6.67
C ALA A 139 14.33 17.32 -8.00
N GLU A 140 14.75 16.05 -8.08
CA GLU A 140 14.70 15.21 -9.28
C GLU A 140 13.53 14.22 -9.25
N ILE A 141 12.74 14.20 -8.18
CA ILE A 141 11.54 13.37 -8.10
C ILE A 141 10.61 13.76 -9.26
N PRO A 142 10.18 12.79 -10.09
CA PRO A 142 9.31 13.07 -11.24
C PRO A 142 7.86 13.22 -10.76
N TRP A 143 7.56 14.36 -10.13
CA TRP A 143 6.30 14.62 -9.43
C TRP A 143 5.06 14.42 -10.32
N ASP A 144 5.14 14.80 -11.59
CA ASP A 144 4.02 14.68 -12.54
C ASP A 144 3.84 13.24 -13.06
N GLU A 145 4.85 12.39 -12.87
CA GLU A 145 4.83 10.97 -13.22
C GLU A 145 4.66 10.06 -12.00
N LEU A 146 4.24 10.59 -10.84
CA LEU A 146 3.86 9.74 -9.71
C LEU A 146 2.53 9.03 -10.01
N ALA A 147 2.39 7.78 -9.56
CA ALA A 147 1.24 6.94 -9.91
C ALA A 147 -0.03 7.30 -9.14
N PHE A 148 0.11 7.68 -7.87
CA PHE A 148 -1.00 7.84 -6.93
C PHE A 148 -0.81 9.05 -5.99
N PRO A 149 -1.89 9.68 -5.51
CA PRO A 149 -1.82 10.76 -4.52
C PRO A 149 -1.13 10.34 -3.22
N SER A 150 -1.36 9.12 -2.75
CA SER A 150 -0.75 8.64 -1.50
C SER A 150 0.77 8.61 -1.54
N VAL A 151 1.36 8.43 -2.72
CA VAL A 151 2.81 8.57 -2.93
C VAL A 151 3.25 10.01 -2.68
N ARG A 152 2.53 10.99 -3.23
CA ARG A 152 2.81 12.41 -3.00
C ARG A 152 2.64 12.80 -1.53
N TRP A 153 1.60 12.30 -0.86
CA TRP A 153 1.39 12.55 0.57
C TRP A 153 2.51 11.96 1.41
N ALA A 154 2.89 10.70 1.15
CA ALA A 154 3.98 10.04 1.86
C ALA A 154 5.31 10.79 1.68
N LEU A 155 5.64 11.21 0.45
CA LEU A 155 6.82 12.02 0.21
C LEU A 155 6.75 13.36 0.96
N GLY A 156 5.64 14.10 0.85
CA GLY A 156 5.47 15.39 1.53
C GLY A 156 5.55 15.28 3.06
N HIS A 157 4.95 14.24 3.65
CA HIS A 157 5.04 13.96 5.08
C HIS A 157 6.45 13.54 5.49
N PHE A 158 7.13 12.72 4.68
CA PHE A 158 8.54 12.38 4.91
C PHE A 158 9.42 13.64 4.95
N ASP A 159 9.18 14.61 4.08
CA ASP A 159 9.96 15.84 4.04
C ASP A 159 9.82 16.68 5.32
N GLN A 160 8.61 16.76 5.87
CA GLN A 160 8.33 17.48 7.12
C GLN A 160 9.10 16.90 8.32
N VAL A 161 9.38 15.59 8.30
CA VAL A 161 10.06 14.89 9.39
C VAL A 161 11.49 14.48 9.01
N ARG A 162 12.03 15.05 7.94
CA ARG A 162 13.40 14.79 7.50
C ARG A 162 14.37 15.24 8.59
N GLY A 163 15.17 14.30 9.09
CA GLY A 163 16.15 14.56 10.16
C GLY A 163 15.56 14.55 11.58
N LEU A 164 14.27 14.28 11.75
CA LEU A 164 13.70 14.03 13.08
C LEU A 164 13.89 12.56 13.46
N ASP A 165 14.43 12.28 14.64
CA ASP A 165 14.52 10.91 15.15
C ASP A 165 13.14 10.37 15.54
N GLU A 166 12.27 11.25 16.05
CA GLU A 166 10.92 10.91 16.46
C GLU A 166 9.86 11.86 15.91
N PHE A 167 8.71 11.29 15.54
CA PHE A 167 7.51 12.00 15.11
C PHE A 167 6.29 11.08 15.26
N ALA A 168 5.10 11.69 15.31
CA ALA A 168 3.83 10.97 15.27
C ALA A 168 3.46 10.61 13.83
N ALA A 169 2.93 9.40 13.61
CA ALA A 169 2.51 8.97 12.28
C ALA A 169 1.42 9.88 11.72
N PHE A 170 1.51 10.17 10.42
CA PHE A 170 0.56 11.02 9.72
C PHE A 170 -0.70 10.25 9.30
N SER A 171 -1.78 10.99 9.06
CA SER A 171 -2.99 10.53 8.39
C SER A 171 -3.08 11.11 6.97
N ASN A 172 -4.19 10.92 6.27
CA ASN A 172 -4.51 11.67 5.05
C ASN A 172 -4.31 13.18 5.25
N PRO A 173 -3.87 13.92 4.22
CA PRO A 173 -3.99 15.38 4.19
C PRO A 173 -5.46 15.81 4.34
N ALA A 174 -5.68 17.02 4.83
CA ALA A 174 -7.01 17.57 5.02
C ALA A 174 -7.81 17.51 3.71
N ASP A 175 -9.04 17.02 3.79
CA ASP A 175 -9.99 16.89 2.67
C ASP A 175 -9.55 15.97 1.51
N GLU A 176 -8.47 15.19 1.68
CA GLU A 176 -7.98 14.26 0.66
C GLU A 176 -8.31 12.79 0.97
N THR A 177 -8.98 12.12 0.03
CA THR A 177 -9.39 10.69 0.17
C THR A 177 -8.85 9.78 -0.93
N GLY A 178 -7.95 10.29 -1.78
CA GLY A 178 -7.30 9.51 -2.83
C GLY A 178 -8.18 9.28 -4.06
N ASN A 179 -9.18 10.15 -4.26
CA ASN A 179 -10.11 10.07 -5.39
C ASN A 179 -9.57 10.69 -6.67
N LEU A 180 -8.61 11.63 -6.59
CA LEU A 180 -7.99 12.28 -7.74
C LEU A 180 -6.80 11.43 -8.22
N LEU A 181 -6.68 11.13 -9.51
CA LEU A 181 -5.42 10.60 -10.03
C LEU A 181 -4.54 11.77 -10.46
N THR A 182 -3.24 11.64 -10.27
CA THR A 182 -2.25 12.63 -10.74
C THR A 182 -2.40 12.85 -12.26
N GLY A 183 -2.70 14.08 -12.67
CA GLY A 183 -2.91 14.46 -14.07
C GLY A 183 -4.36 14.68 -14.51
N ASP A 184 -5.33 14.65 -13.59
CA ASP A 184 -6.74 15.03 -13.88
C ASP A 184 -6.98 16.57 -13.83
N HIS A 185 -6.01 17.38 -14.30
CA HIS A 185 -6.16 18.83 -14.47
C HIS A 185 -6.14 19.21 -15.95
#